data_AF-A0A7Z7YT66-F1
#
_entry.id   AF-A0A7Z7YT66-F1
#
_cell.length_a   1.000
_cell.length_b   1.000
_cell.length_c   1.000
_cell.angle_alpha   90.00
_cell.angle_beta   90.00
_cell.angle_gamma   90.00
#
_symmetry.space_group_name_H-M   'P 1'
#
loop_
_entity.id
_entity.type
_entity.pdbx_description
1 polymer ?
#
loop_
_entity_poly.entity_id
_entity_poly.type
_entity_poly.pdbx_seq_one_letter_code
_entity_poly.pdbx_strand_id
1 'polypeptide(L)'
;SGFILGFIGRQVAKIGTAFEAKNHESTLQYVFGKKFSKVFDYILVFFLFGIAVTMIAGSGSPFEQSFGIPTWLGALIMTVLIYLTLLLDFNKIVRALGLVTPFLIIMVILIAVFYLFTGSISLGEVNSAMPETSAWKGIFWGLVYGGLAFAVGFSTIVAIGGDASKRRVSGAGA
;
A
#
# COMPACT_ATOMS: atom_id res chain seq x y z
N SER A 1 8.24 -9.73 5.65
CA SER A 1 7.82 -8.98 4.46
C SER A 1 8.36 -7.53 4.46
N GLY A 2 8.30 -6.78 5.57
CA GLY A 2 8.68 -5.36 5.61
C GLY A 2 10.09 -5.02 5.11
N PHE A 3 11.11 -5.81 5.50
CA PHE A 3 12.49 -5.60 5.02
C PHE A 3 12.64 -5.77 3.51
N ILE A 4 11.97 -6.79 2.94
CA ILE A 4 11.95 -7.09 1.50
C ILE A 4 11.28 -5.94 0.75
N LEU A 5 10.11 -5.50 1.23
CA LEU A 5 9.37 -4.38 0.65
C LEU A 5 10.16 -3.07 0.67
N GLY A 6 10.82 -2.78 1.80
CA GLY A 6 11.66 -1.58 1.91
C GLY A 6 12.85 -1.60 0.95
N PHE A 7 13.55 -2.74 0.84
CA PHE A 7 14.68 -2.88 -0.06
C PHE A 7 14.26 -2.81 -1.54
N ILE A 8 13.28 -3.62 -1.95
CA ILE A 8 12.81 -3.67 -3.34
C ILE A 8 12.16 -2.32 -3.71
N GLY A 9 11.33 -1.75 -2.84
CA GLY A 9 10.71 -0.45 -3.05
C GLY A 9 11.73 0.65 -3.29
N ARG A 10 12.83 0.67 -2.52
CA ARG A 10 13.93 1.62 -2.75
C ARG A 10 14.58 1.44 -4.12
N GLN A 11 14.80 0.20 -4.56
CA GLN A 11 15.41 -0.08 -5.85
C GLN A 11 14.50 0.34 -7.00
N VAL A 12 13.20 0.06 -6.90
CA VAL A 12 12.21 0.51 -7.89
C VAL A 12 12.09 2.03 -7.94
N ALA A 13 12.09 2.70 -6.79
CA ALA A 13 12.09 4.16 -6.74
C ALA A 13 13.32 4.76 -7.45
N LYS A 14 14.51 4.16 -7.27
CA LYS A 14 15.73 4.59 -7.99
C LYS A 14 15.60 4.40 -9.50
N ILE A 15 15.02 3.30 -9.95
CA ILE A 15 14.79 3.09 -11.38
C ILE A 15 13.80 4.15 -11.90
N GLY A 16 12.72 4.43 -11.18
CA GLY A 16 11.79 5.51 -11.49
C GLY A 16 12.48 6.88 -11.60
N THR A 17 13.41 7.20 -10.67
CA THR A 17 14.20 8.44 -10.74
C THR A 17 15.10 8.49 -11.98
N ALA A 18 15.73 7.37 -12.34
CA ALA A 18 16.68 7.29 -13.45
C ALA A 18 16.01 7.45 -14.82
N PHE A 19 14.75 7.00 -14.94
CA PHE A 19 13.98 7.08 -16.18
C PHE A 19 13.06 8.32 -16.26
N GLU A 20 13.07 9.20 -15.26
CA GLU A 20 12.09 10.30 -15.11
C GLU A 20 10.65 9.82 -15.34
N ALA A 21 10.37 8.60 -14.86
CA ALA A 21 9.22 7.83 -15.30
C ALA A 21 7.90 8.54 -14.93
N LYS A 22 7.14 8.92 -15.96
CA LYS A 22 5.75 9.40 -15.80
C LYS A 22 4.74 8.26 -15.72
N ASN A 23 5.13 7.08 -16.20
CA ASN A 23 4.30 5.88 -16.26
C ASN A 23 5.11 4.65 -15.83
N HIS A 24 4.42 3.68 -15.21
CA HIS A 24 5.04 2.45 -14.74
C HIS A 24 5.49 1.52 -15.87
N GLU A 25 4.91 1.67 -17.06
CA GLU A 25 5.20 0.87 -18.26
C GLU A 25 6.67 0.96 -18.68
N SER A 26 7.26 2.16 -18.68
CA SER A 26 8.67 2.38 -19.04
C SER A 26 9.64 1.60 -18.13
N THR A 27 9.32 1.56 -16.84
CA THR A 27 10.09 0.80 -15.85
C THR A 27 9.85 -0.70 -16.00
N LEU A 28 8.63 -1.12 -16.29
CA LEU A 28 8.28 -2.53 -16.51
C LEU A 28 8.98 -3.11 -17.75
N GLN A 29 9.05 -2.34 -18.83
CA GLN A 29 9.78 -2.71 -20.06
C GLN A 29 11.28 -2.84 -19.82
N TYR A 30 11.87 -2.00 -18.96
CA TYR A 30 13.29 -2.09 -18.60
C TYR A 30 13.60 -3.35 -17.77
N VAL A 31 12.75 -3.70 -16.81
CA VAL A 31 12.99 -4.84 -15.91
C VAL A 31 12.71 -6.19 -16.58
N PHE A 32 11.61 -6.31 -17.34
CA PHE A 32 11.15 -7.59 -17.90
C PHE A 32 11.37 -7.72 -19.41
N GLY A 33 11.76 -6.66 -20.10
CA GLY A 33 11.86 -6.62 -21.56
C GLY A 33 10.51 -6.46 -22.27
N LYS A 34 10.53 -6.12 -23.57
CA LYS A 34 9.34 -5.73 -24.35
C LYS A 34 8.20 -6.76 -24.38
N LYS A 35 8.51 -8.06 -24.42
CA LYS A 35 7.50 -9.12 -24.52
C LYS A 35 6.87 -9.46 -23.16
N PHE A 36 7.68 -9.68 -22.12
CA PHE A 36 7.18 -10.05 -20.80
C PHE A 36 6.57 -8.87 -20.05
N SER A 37 7.00 -7.64 -20.33
CA SER A 37 6.42 -6.43 -19.72
C SER A 37 4.91 -6.34 -19.94
N LYS A 38 4.37 -6.68 -21.11
CA LYS A 38 2.92 -6.64 -21.32
C LYS A 38 2.17 -7.64 -20.45
N VAL A 39 2.72 -8.85 -20.28
CA VAL A 39 2.11 -9.89 -19.42
C VAL A 39 2.08 -9.41 -17.97
N PHE A 40 3.20 -8.88 -17.47
CA PHE A 40 3.26 -8.33 -16.13
C PHE A 40 2.33 -7.13 -15.94
N ASP A 41 2.17 -6.27 -16.94
CA ASP A 41 1.25 -5.13 -16.87
C ASP A 41 -0.20 -5.60 -16.70
N TYR A 42 -0.65 -6.58 -17.48
CA TYR A 42 -2.00 -7.17 -17.30
C TYR A 42 -2.18 -7.81 -15.91
N ILE A 43 -1.16 -8.50 -15.40
CA ILE A 43 -1.20 -9.08 -14.06
C ILE A 43 -1.32 -7.98 -12.99
N LEU A 44 -0.55 -6.89 -13.10
CA LEU A 44 -0.61 -5.77 -12.18
C LEU A 44 -1.99 -5.09 -12.21
N VAL A 45 -2.54 -4.84 -13.39
CA VAL A 45 -3.88 -4.25 -13.56
C VAL A 45 -4.95 -5.15 -12.91
N PHE A 46 -4.87 -6.47 -13.09
CA PHE A 46 -5.78 -7.41 -12.45
C PHE A 46 -5.74 -7.32 -10.92
N PHE A 47 -4.55 -7.32 -10.32
CA PHE A 47 -4.41 -7.19 -8.87
C PHE A 47 -4.83 -5.83 -8.34
N LEU A 48 -4.49 -4.75 -9.04
CA LEU A 48 -4.92 -3.39 -8.70
C LEU A 48 -6.44 -3.29 -8.67
N PHE A 49 -7.12 -3.83 -9.69
CA PHE A 49 -8.58 -3.86 -9.73
C PHE A 49 -9.16 -4.71 -8.59
N GLY A 50 -8.65 -5.93 -8.39
CA GLY A 50 -9.12 -6.82 -7.32
C GLY A 50 -8.97 -6.20 -5.92
N ILE A 51 -7.88 -5.49 -5.68
CA ILE A 51 -7.64 -4.82 -4.39
C ILE A 51 -8.53 -3.59 -4.24
N ALA A 52 -8.74 -2.82 -5.31
CA ALA A 52 -9.68 -1.69 -5.28
C ALA A 52 -11.10 -2.15 -4.90
N VAL A 53 -11.59 -3.23 -5.51
CA VAL A 53 -12.93 -3.78 -5.21
C VAL A 53 -13.01 -4.29 -3.77
N THR A 54 -12.02 -5.04 -3.31
CA THR A 54 -12.02 -5.57 -1.94
C THR A 54 -11.89 -4.47 -0.88
N MET A 55 -11.14 -3.39 -1.16
CA MET A 55 -11.05 -2.23 -0.27
C MET A 55 -12.36 -1.45 -0.19
N ILE A 56 -13.06 -1.23 -1.32
CA ILE A 56 -14.37 -0.56 -1.30
C ILE A 56 -15.37 -1.40 -0.49
N ALA A 57 -15.42 -2.72 -0.75
CA ALA A 57 -16.29 -3.63 -0.01
C ALA A 57 -15.97 -3.67 1.49
N GLY A 58 -14.68 -3.67 1.86
CA GLY A 58 -14.25 -3.67 3.26
C GLY A 58 -14.42 -2.33 3.98
N SER A 59 -14.43 -1.22 3.23
CA SER A 59 -14.51 0.13 3.81
C SER A 59 -15.86 0.47 4.46
N GLY A 60 -16.92 -0.29 4.18
CA GLY A 60 -18.24 -0.08 4.78
C GLY A 60 -18.32 -0.54 6.25
N SER A 61 -17.55 -1.55 6.66
CA SER A 61 -17.64 -2.12 8.01
C SER A 61 -17.30 -1.12 9.13
N PRO A 62 -16.24 -0.28 9.01
CA PRO A 62 -15.95 0.74 10.02
C PRO A 62 -17.06 1.79 10.20
N PHE A 63 -17.80 2.14 9.13
CA PHE A 63 -18.93 3.08 9.23
C PHE A 63 -20.06 2.49 10.04
N GLU A 64 -20.35 1.21 9.83
CA GLU A 64 -21.36 0.54 10.63
C GLU A 64 -20.92 0.46 12.09
N GLN A 65 -19.69 0.05 12.33
CA GLN A 65 -19.17 -0.16 13.69
C GLN A 65 -19.01 1.14 14.49
N SER A 66 -18.75 2.28 13.82
CA SER A 66 -18.52 3.57 14.49
C SER A 66 -19.75 4.47 14.54
N PHE A 67 -20.63 4.40 13.54
CA PHE A 67 -21.76 5.33 13.37
C PHE A 67 -23.13 4.64 13.28
N GLY A 68 -23.20 3.31 13.25
CA GLY A 68 -24.46 2.57 13.08
C GLY A 68 -25.09 2.76 11.69
N ILE A 69 -24.28 3.14 10.69
CA ILE A 69 -24.73 3.37 9.32
C ILE A 69 -24.65 2.06 8.52
N PRO A 70 -25.70 1.68 7.77
CA PRO A 70 -25.67 0.49 6.93
C PRO A 70 -24.45 0.43 6.01
N THR A 71 -23.85 -0.75 5.90
CA THR A 71 -22.59 -0.99 5.16
C THR A 71 -22.65 -0.53 3.71
N TRP A 72 -23.81 -0.67 3.03
CA TRP A 72 -24.00 -0.20 1.66
C TRP A 72 -23.86 1.32 1.52
N LEU A 73 -24.34 2.07 2.52
CA LEU A 73 -24.29 3.53 2.53
C LEU A 73 -22.87 4.00 2.87
N GLY A 74 -22.19 3.31 3.80
CA GLY A 74 -20.76 3.54 4.08
C GLY A 74 -19.88 3.33 2.83
N ALA A 75 -20.10 2.24 2.10
CA ALA A 75 -19.39 1.97 0.84
C ALA A 75 -19.70 3.00 -0.26
N LEU A 76 -20.94 3.50 -0.34
CA LEU A 76 -21.32 4.57 -1.27
C LEU A 76 -20.57 5.87 -0.95
N ILE A 77 -20.52 6.27 0.32
CA ILE A 77 -19.79 7.47 0.76
C ILE A 77 -18.31 7.34 0.39
N MET A 78 -17.69 6.20 0.66
CA MET A 78 -16.28 5.94 0.31
C MET A 78 -16.03 5.99 -1.19
N THR A 79 -16.95 5.47 -2.00
CA THR A 79 -16.84 5.52 -3.47
C THR A 79 -16.86 6.97 -3.97
N VAL A 80 -17.75 7.80 -3.42
CA VAL A 80 -17.80 9.24 -3.76
C VAL A 80 -16.51 9.95 -3.34
N LEU A 81 -15.97 9.65 -2.16
CA LEU A 81 -14.70 10.23 -1.70
C LEU A 81 -13.52 9.82 -2.58
N ILE A 82 -13.48 8.56 -3.04
CA ILE A 82 -12.46 8.10 -4.00
C ILE A 82 -12.59 8.88 -5.30
N TYR A 83 -13.81 9.02 -5.85
CA TYR A 83 -14.04 9.80 -7.06
C TYR A 83 -13.56 11.24 -6.91
N LEU A 84 -13.88 11.91 -5.80
CA LEU A 84 -13.39 13.26 -5.52
C LEU A 84 -11.86 13.30 -5.42
N THR A 85 -11.24 12.30 -4.79
CA THR A 85 -9.78 12.19 -4.67
C THR A 85 -9.10 12.01 -6.03
N LEU A 86 -9.74 11.32 -6.97
CA LEU A 86 -9.23 11.16 -8.33
C LEU A 86 -9.26 12.46 -9.15
N LEU A 87 -10.09 13.44 -8.76
CA LEU A 87 -10.10 14.78 -9.37
C LEU A 87 -8.97 15.68 -8.84
N LEU A 88 -8.29 15.28 -7.75
CA LEU A 88 -7.15 16.03 -7.22
C LEU A 88 -5.88 15.74 -8.02
N ASP A 89 -4.97 16.71 -8.03
CA ASP A 89 -3.63 16.53 -8.58
C ASP A 89 -2.89 15.42 -7.84
N PHE A 90 -2.11 14.61 -8.56
CA PHE A 90 -1.29 13.53 -8.01
C PHE A 90 -0.46 13.96 -6.78
N ASN A 91 0.13 15.16 -6.84
CA ASN A 91 0.91 15.72 -5.72
C ASN A 91 0.08 15.93 -4.43
N LYS A 92 -1.19 16.31 -4.56
CA LYS A 92 -2.10 16.46 -3.41
C LYS A 92 -2.44 15.09 -2.82
N ILE A 93 -2.68 14.09 -3.66
CA ILE A 93 -2.94 12.71 -3.25
C ILE A 93 -1.74 12.16 -2.46
N VAL A 94 -0.53 12.29 -2.99
CA VAL A 94 0.70 11.85 -2.32
C VAL A 94 0.92 12.58 -1.00
N ARG A 95 0.66 13.90 -0.94
CA ARG A 95 0.77 14.67 0.30
C ARG A 95 -0.24 14.22 1.35
N ALA A 96 -1.48 13.93 0.95
CA ALA A 96 -2.49 13.39 1.86
C ALA A 96 -2.08 12.02 2.41
N LEU A 97 -1.60 11.11 1.57
CA LEU A 97 -1.07 9.80 2.00
C LEU A 97 0.09 9.94 2.98
N GLY A 98 0.97 10.93 2.77
CA GLY A 98 2.10 11.24 3.64
C GLY A 98 1.70 11.72 5.04
N LEU A 99 0.49 12.28 5.20
CA LEU A 99 -0.06 12.69 6.50
C LEU A 99 -0.92 11.59 7.15
N VAL A 100 -1.70 10.86 6.36
CA VAL A 100 -2.59 9.80 6.87
C VAL A 100 -1.78 8.61 7.41
N THR A 101 -0.72 8.20 6.71
CA THR A 101 0.11 7.05 7.10
C THR A 101 0.71 7.18 8.52
N PRO A 102 1.41 8.27 8.89
CA PRO A 102 1.97 8.40 10.24
C PRO A 102 0.88 8.49 11.32
N PHE A 103 -0.26 9.13 11.02
CA PHE A 103 -1.40 9.18 11.93
C PHE A 103 -1.92 7.76 12.26
N LEU A 104 -2.09 6.91 11.25
CA LEU A 104 -2.51 5.52 11.45
C LEU A 104 -1.51 4.73 12.29
N ILE A 105 -0.20 4.89 12.06
CA ILE A 105 0.85 4.21 12.84
C ILE A 105 0.76 4.61 14.31
N ILE A 106 0.65 5.90 14.60
CA ILE A 106 0.53 6.40 15.98
C ILE A 106 -0.70 5.79 16.65
N MET A 107 -1.85 5.79 15.96
CA MET A 107 -3.09 5.29 16.54
C MET A 107 -3.04 3.77 16.81
N VAL A 108 -2.46 2.99 15.91
CA VAL A 108 -2.25 1.54 16.13
C VAL A 108 -1.34 1.30 17.34
N ILE A 109 -0.25 2.06 17.48
CA ILE A 109 0.65 1.95 18.64
C ILE A 109 -0.10 2.28 19.93
N LEU A 110 -0.89 3.36 19.95
CA LEU A 110 -1.67 3.76 21.11
C LEU A 110 -2.67 2.68 21.54
N ILE A 111 -3.42 2.12 20.58
CA ILE A 111 -4.35 1.02 20.84
C ILE A 111 -3.60 -0.19 21.38
N ALA A 112 -2.50 -0.60 20.74
CA ALA A 112 -1.71 -1.74 21.17
C ALA A 112 -1.16 -1.57 22.59
N VAL A 113 -0.62 -0.38 22.91
CA VAL A 113 -0.11 -0.05 24.25
C VAL A 113 -1.24 -0.07 25.27
N PHE A 114 -2.38 0.57 24.97
CA PHE A 114 -3.54 0.58 25.86
C PHE A 114 -4.02 -0.83 26.21
N TYR A 115 -4.18 -1.70 25.21
CA TYR A 115 -4.60 -3.08 25.43
C TYR A 115 -3.52 -3.95 26.07
N LEU A 116 -2.23 -3.65 25.91
CA LEU A 116 -1.17 -4.39 26.58
C LEU A 116 -1.18 -4.15 28.10
N PHE A 117 -1.54 -2.94 28.54
CA PHE A 117 -1.62 -2.60 29.96
C PHE A 117 -2.99 -2.88 30.60
N THR A 118 -4.07 -2.89 29.81
CA THR A 118 -5.46 -3.11 30.28
C THR A 118 -5.94 -4.54 30.05
N GLY A 119 -5.29 -5.28 29.15
CA GLY A 119 -5.68 -6.64 28.76
C GLY A 119 -5.33 -7.66 29.84
N SER A 120 -6.34 -8.33 30.37
CA SER A 120 -6.22 -9.39 31.37
C SER A 120 -5.89 -10.78 30.79
N ILE A 121 -5.40 -10.86 29.55
CA ILE A 121 -5.15 -12.14 28.87
C ILE A 121 -3.74 -12.61 29.24
N SER A 122 -3.64 -13.80 29.84
CA SER A 122 -2.33 -14.37 30.15
C SER A 122 -1.57 -14.65 28.85
N LEU A 123 -0.29 -14.28 28.77
CA LEU A 123 0.56 -14.59 27.61
C LEU A 123 0.61 -16.10 27.29
N GLY A 124 0.26 -16.96 28.26
CA GLY A 124 0.18 -18.41 28.11
C GLY A 124 -1.00 -18.89 27.25
N GLU A 125 -2.15 -18.22 27.29
CA GLU A 125 -3.33 -18.54 26.45
C GLU A 125 -3.17 -18.03 25.01
N VAL A 126 -2.36 -16.99 24.80
CA VAL A 126 -2.01 -16.50 23.46
C VAL A 126 -1.20 -17.56 22.70
N ASN A 127 -0.35 -18.31 23.38
CA ASN A 127 0.49 -19.33 22.76
C ASN A 127 -0.29 -20.60 22.37
N SER A 128 -1.39 -20.92 23.05
CA SER A 128 -2.25 -22.07 22.72
C SER A 128 -3.23 -21.78 21.58
N ALA A 129 -3.54 -20.51 21.31
CA ALA A 129 -4.36 -20.08 20.17
C ALA A 129 -3.56 -19.89 18.87
N MET A 130 -2.23 -19.95 18.92
CA MET A 130 -1.37 -19.78 17.74
C MET A 130 -1.29 -21.09 16.92
N PRO A 131 -1.66 -21.07 15.63
CA PRO A 131 -1.43 -22.20 14.74
C PRO A 131 0.07 -22.47 14.59
N GLU A 132 0.46 -23.73 14.37
CA GLU A 132 1.87 -24.15 14.30
C GLU A 132 2.74 -23.21 13.45
N THR A 133 3.73 -22.60 14.11
CA THR A 133 4.64 -21.61 13.55
C THR A 133 5.77 -22.28 12.77
N SER A 134 5.46 -22.80 11.58
CA SER A 134 6.51 -23.21 10.65
C SER A 134 7.18 -21.99 10.02
N ALA A 135 8.50 -21.86 10.19
CA ALA A 135 9.30 -20.81 9.56
C ALA A 135 9.09 -20.75 8.04
N TRP A 136 8.92 -21.90 7.39
CA TRP A 136 8.65 -21.98 5.95
C TRP A 136 7.29 -21.36 5.57
N LYS A 137 6.23 -21.66 6.34
CA LYS A 137 4.91 -21.05 6.15
C LYS A 137 4.97 -19.53 6.34
N GLY A 138 5.71 -19.06 7.35
CA GLY A 138 5.91 -17.63 7.60
C GLY A 138 6.60 -16.91 6.43
N ILE A 139 7.63 -17.53 5.84
CA ILE A 139 8.32 -16.99 4.65
C ILE A 139 7.37 -16.96 3.45
N PHE A 140 6.62 -18.04 3.21
CA PHE A 140 5.69 -18.14 2.08
C PHE A 140 4.60 -17.06 2.15
N TRP A 141 3.90 -16.94 3.29
CA TRP A 141 2.87 -15.91 3.48
C TRP A 141 3.44 -14.49 3.45
N GLY A 142 4.66 -14.31 3.98
CA GLY A 142 5.36 -13.03 3.90
C GLY A 142 5.73 -12.62 2.48
N LEU A 143 6.07 -13.59 1.62
CA LEU A 143 6.36 -13.37 0.21
C LEU A 143 5.09 -13.06 -0.59
N VAL A 144 4.00 -13.78 -0.33
CA VAL A 144 2.68 -13.52 -0.95
C VAL A 144 2.19 -12.11 -0.61
N TYR A 145 2.20 -11.74 0.69
CA TYR A 145 1.80 -10.40 1.10
C TYR A 145 2.74 -9.32 0.53
N GLY A 146 4.04 -9.56 0.54
CA GLY A 146 5.04 -8.66 -0.05
C GLY A 146 4.82 -8.47 -1.55
N GLY A 147 4.56 -9.54 -2.30
CA GLY A 147 4.26 -9.49 -3.73
C GLY A 147 2.97 -8.71 -4.02
N LEU A 148 1.93 -8.92 -3.22
CA LEU A 148 0.66 -8.21 -3.36
C LEU A 148 0.80 -6.71 -3.07
N ALA A 149 1.47 -6.36 -1.96
CA ALA A 149 1.75 -4.96 -1.61
C ALA A 149 2.63 -4.27 -2.67
N PHE A 150 3.60 -5.00 -3.22
CA PHE A 150 4.42 -4.51 -4.31
C PHE A 150 3.61 -4.29 -5.58
N ALA A 151 2.72 -5.22 -5.96
CA ALA A 151 1.89 -5.09 -7.15
C ALA A 151 1.03 -3.82 -7.11
N VAL A 152 0.48 -3.46 -5.96
CA VAL A 152 -0.29 -2.22 -5.77
C VAL A 152 0.60 -0.99 -5.74
N GLY A 153 1.71 -1.05 -4.99
CA GLY A 153 2.58 0.10 -4.76
C GLY A 153 3.50 0.43 -5.93
N PHE A 154 3.75 -0.52 -6.85
CA PHE A 154 4.76 -0.39 -7.90
C PHE A 154 4.59 0.89 -8.73
N SER A 155 3.39 1.12 -9.26
CA SER A 155 3.13 2.27 -10.13
C SER A 155 3.35 3.61 -9.41
N THR A 156 2.83 3.72 -8.18
CA THR A 156 2.98 4.92 -7.37
C THR A 156 4.43 5.17 -6.95
N ILE A 157 5.19 4.12 -6.59
CA ILE A 157 6.61 4.23 -6.22
C ILE A 157 7.45 4.70 -7.41
N VAL A 158 7.19 4.16 -8.61
CA VAL A 158 7.86 4.58 -9.84
C VAL A 158 7.57 6.05 -10.15
N ALA A 159 6.30 6.47 -10.07
CA ALA A 159 5.89 7.85 -10.34
C ALA A 159 6.49 8.84 -9.33
N ILE A 160 6.48 8.50 -8.04
CA ILE A 160 7.12 9.31 -6.99
C ILE A 160 8.63 9.40 -7.22
N GLY A 161 9.28 8.30 -7.63
CA GLY A 161 10.69 8.29 -8.02
C GLY A 161 10.96 9.24 -9.19
N GLY A 162 10.17 9.16 -10.26
CA GLY A 162 10.30 10.04 -11.43
C GLY A 162 10.14 11.53 -11.09
N ASP A 163 9.20 11.88 -10.21
CA ASP A 163 8.99 13.27 -9.79
C ASP A 163 10.10 13.79 -8.84
N ALA A 164 10.65 12.92 -8.00
CA ALA A 164 11.76 13.27 -7.11
C ALA A 164 13.03 13.71 -7.88
N SER A 165 13.27 13.16 -9.07
CA SER A 165 14.33 13.63 -9.99
C SER A 165 14.18 15.12 -10.30
N LYS A 166 12.99 15.52 -10.77
CA LYS A 166 12.69 16.90 -11.18
C LYS A 166 12.84 17.88 -10.02
N ARG A 167 12.41 17.49 -8.83
CA ARG A 167 12.59 18.30 -7.61
C ARG A 167 14.06 18.48 -7.22
N ARG A 168 14.90 17.45 -7.38
CA ARG A 168 16.34 17.56 -7.11
C ARG A 168 17.05 18.46 -8.12
N VAL A 169 16.69 18.37 -9.40
CA VAL A 169 17.24 19.25 -10.45
C VAL A 169 16.76 20.70 -10.26
N SER A 170 15.49 20.90 -9.89
CA SER A 170 14.93 22.23 -9.59
C SER A 170 15.47 22.84 -8.29
N GLY A 171 15.89 22.04 -7.31
CA GLY A 171 16.51 22.51 -6.06
C GLY A 171 18.02 22.72 -6.14
N ALA A 172 18.69 22.11 -7.13
CA ALA A 172 20.11 22.33 -7.43
C ALA A 172 20.32 23.43 -8.49
N GLY A 173 19.25 23.95 -9.08
CA GLY A 173 19.22 25.12 -9.94
C GLY A 173 18.82 26.37 -9.15
N ALA A 174 19.58 26.70 -8.12
CA ALA A 174 19.62 27.99 -7.44
C ALA A 174 21.06 28.23 -6.93
#